data_AF-A0A086LQQ3-F1
#
_entry.id   AF-A0A086LQQ3-F1
#
_cell.length_a   1.000
_cell.length_b   1.000
_cell.length_c   1.000
_cell.angle_alpha   90.00
_cell.angle_beta   90.00
_cell.angle_gamma   90.00
#
_symmetry.space_group_name_H-M   'P 1'
#
loop_
_entity.id
_entity.type
_entity.pdbx_description
1 polymer ?
#
loop_
_entity_poly.entity_id
_entity_poly.type
_entity_poly.pdbx_seq_one_letter_code
_entity_poly.pdbx_strand_id
1 'polypeptide(L)'
;MEELIPVVNRLQDVLASLGASASGPVLDLPQIAVVGAQSVGKSSVLEALVGRSFLPRGTGIVTRRPLILQLRNASDLQEEFGEFLHCPSRKFTDFEEIRREIERETERVGGQKNISPSPIVLKVSSPHVIDLTLVDLPGITKVPVGDQPSDIE
;
A
#
# COMPACT_ATOMS: atom_id res chain seq x y z
N MET A 1 -6.65 23.18 0.40
CA MET A 1 -5.94 21.91 0.67
C MET A 1 -6.94 20.80 1.04
N GLU A 2 -7.99 21.13 1.80
CA GLU A 2 -9.11 20.23 2.14
C GLU A 2 -9.87 19.63 0.94
N GLU A 3 -9.98 20.35 -0.19
CA GLU A 3 -10.60 19.79 -1.41
C GLU A 3 -9.63 19.02 -2.32
N LEU A 4 -8.33 19.28 -2.19
CA LEU A 4 -7.33 18.71 -3.10
C LEU A 4 -7.13 17.22 -2.82
N ILE A 5 -7.06 16.84 -1.54
CA ILE A 5 -6.76 15.45 -1.15
C ILE A 5 -7.90 14.49 -1.57
N PRO A 6 -9.19 14.80 -1.34
CA PRO A 6 -10.28 13.97 -1.85
C PRO A 6 -10.29 13.81 -3.36
N VAL A 7 -9.97 14.87 -4.11
CA VAL A 7 -9.91 14.83 -5.59
C VAL A 7 -8.74 13.98 -6.05
N VAL A 8 -7.56 14.16 -5.44
CA VAL A 8 -6.36 13.36 -5.70
C VAL A 8 -6.62 11.88 -5.41
N ASN A 9 -7.24 11.55 -4.27
CA ASN A 9 -7.56 10.16 -3.89
C ASN A 9 -8.49 9.50 -4.92
N ARG A 10 -9.54 10.22 -5.38
CA ARG A 10 -10.45 9.70 -6.42
C ARG A 10 -9.74 9.44 -7.74
N LEU A 11 -8.83 10.34 -8.14
CA LEU A 11 -8.04 10.15 -9.37
C LEU A 11 -7.10 8.96 -9.26
N GLN A 12 -6.45 8.77 -8.10
CA GLN A 12 -5.60 7.60 -7.85
C GLN A 12 -6.36 6.29 -7.93
N ASP A 13 -7.59 6.22 -7.40
CA ASP A 13 -8.43 5.01 -7.48
C ASP A 13 -8.77 4.62 -8.92
N VAL A 14 -9.12 5.63 -9.73
CA VAL A 14 -9.40 5.45 -11.16
C VAL A 14 -8.14 4.98 -11.90
N LEU A 15 -6.99 5.57 -11.61
CA LEU A 15 -5.73 5.17 -12.24
C LEU A 15 -5.29 3.76 -11.82
N ALA A 16 -5.45 3.39 -10.55
CA ALA A 16 -5.13 2.07 -10.04
C ALA A 16 -6.04 0.98 -10.64
N SER A 17 -7.34 1.27 -10.80
CA SER A 17 -8.30 0.33 -11.41
C SER A 17 -8.12 0.14 -12.92
N LEU A 18 -7.59 1.13 -13.63
CA LEU A 18 -7.32 1.04 -15.07
C LEU A 18 -6.07 0.22 -15.41
N GLY A 19 -5.22 -0.08 -14.43
CA GLY A 19 -3.94 -0.75 -14.63
C GLY A 19 -2.95 0.13 -15.40
N ALA A 20 -1.66 -0.15 -15.24
CA ALA A 20 -0.55 0.57 -15.85
C ALA A 20 -0.50 0.55 -17.41
N SER A 21 -1.63 0.28 -18.07
CA SER A 21 -1.79 0.20 -19.52
C SER A 21 -2.48 1.43 -20.13
N ALA A 22 -2.89 2.41 -19.32
CA ALA A 22 -3.39 3.68 -19.85
C ALA A 22 -2.21 4.53 -20.36
N SER A 23 -1.97 4.45 -21.67
CA SER A 23 -1.11 5.30 -22.48
C SER A 23 -1.63 6.75 -22.60
N GLY A 24 -2.11 7.29 -21.48
CA GLY A 24 -2.52 8.68 -21.30
C GLY A 24 -1.48 9.45 -20.48
N PRO A 25 -1.60 10.80 -20.41
CA PRO A 25 -0.68 11.61 -19.63
C PRO A 25 -0.67 11.13 -18.18
N VAL A 26 0.52 10.81 -17.69
CA VAL A 26 0.77 10.50 -16.27
C VAL A 26 0.32 11.73 -15.48
N LEU A 27 -0.81 11.63 -14.80
CA LEU A 27 -1.26 12.70 -13.91
C LEU A 27 -0.32 12.71 -12.71
N ASP A 28 0.54 13.72 -12.63
CA ASP A 28 1.40 13.98 -11.47
C ASP A 28 0.54 14.47 -10.31
N LEU A 29 -0.03 13.51 -9.59
CA LEU A 29 -0.74 13.76 -8.36
C LEU A 29 0.28 13.82 -7.21
N PRO A 30 0.16 14.79 -6.28
CA PRO A 30 1.05 14.86 -5.14
C PRO A 30 0.89 13.60 -4.28
N GLN A 31 1.97 12.82 -4.17
CA GLN A 31 2.05 11.59 -3.39
C GLN A 31 3.30 11.62 -2.52
N ILE A 32 3.23 11.04 -1.33
CA ILE A 32 4.43 10.79 -0.51
C ILE A 32 4.85 9.35 -0.73
N ALA A 33 5.92 9.15 -1.51
CA ALA A 33 6.54 7.85 -1.66
C ALA A 33 7.48 7.58 -0.49
N VAL A 34 7.36 6.41 0.14
CA VAL A 34 8.29 5.96 1.18
C VAL A 34 9.30 5.03 0.52
N VAL A 35 10.53 5.52 0.34
CA VAL A 35 11.61 4.80 -0.34
C VAL A 35 12.76 4.56 0.63
N GLY A 36 13.34 3.36 0.58
CA GLY A 36 14.48 2.99 1.41
C GLY A 36 14.86 1.53 1.25
N ALA A 37 16.11 1.18 1.59
CA ALA A 37 16.61 -0.19 1.51
C ALA A 37 15.75 -1.17 2.34
N GLN A 38 15.84 -2.47 2.06
CA GLN A 38 15.17 -3.48 2.88
C GLN A 38 15.59 -3.34 4.36
N SER A 39 14.66 -3.56 5.30
CA SER A 39 14.95 -3.60 6.74
C SER A 39 15.32 -2.26 7.41
N VAL A 40 15.24 -1.12 6.72
CA VAL A 40 15.50 0.22 7.32
C VAL A 40 14.34 0.78 8.17
N GLY A 41 13.28 0.00 8.40
CA GLY A 41 12.14 0.44 9.23
C GLY A 41 11.04 1.20 8.50
N LYS A 42 10.95 1.12 7.16
CA LYS A 42 9.85 1.73 6.37
C LYS A 42 8.47 1.36 6.91
N SER A 43 8.24 0.06 7.09
CA SER A 43 6.99 -0.46 7.63
C SER A 43 6.70 0.10 9.02
N SER A 44 7.73 0.28 9.86
CA SER A 44 7.57 0.87 11.19
C SER A 44 7.17 2.34 11.13
N VAL A 45 7.68 3.12 10.17
CA VAL A 45 7.26 4.51 9.96
C VAL A 45 5.80 4.57 9.50
N LEU A 46 5.40 3.70 8.57
CA LEU A 46 4.01 3.62 8.09
C LEU A 46 3.06 3.23 9.23
N GLU A 47 3.41 2.22 10.03
CA GLU A 47 2.64 1.80 11.20
C GLU A 47 2.58 2.88 12.28
N ALA A 48 3.63 3.66 12.47
CA ALA A 48 3.64 4.78 13.41
C ALA A 48 2.69 5.91 12.97
N LEU A 49 2.59 6.17 11.66
CA LEU A 49 1.64 7.15 11.12
C LEU A 49 0.18 6.72 11.26
N VAL A 50 -0.09 5.41 11.19
CA VAL A 50 -1.43 4.84 11.39
C VAL A 50 -1.74 4.57 12.86
N GLY A 51 -0.72 4.37 13.70
CA GLY A 51 -0.87 3.99 15.11
C GLY A 51 -1.29 2.52 15.32
N ARG A 52 -1.13 1.67 14.30
CA ARG A 52 -1.52 0.26 14.29
C ARG A 52 -0.48 -0.59 13.56
N SER A 53 -0.32 -1.83 14.00
CA SER A 53 0.49 -2.84 13.30
C SER A 53 -0.40 -3.56 12.30
N PHE A 54 -0.15 -3.42 11.01
CA PHE A 54 -0.98 -4.02 9.96
C PHE A 54 -0.19 -4.44 8.72
N LEU A 55 1.08 -4.09 8.66
CA LEU A 55 1.94 -4.53 7.58
C LEU A 55 2.45 -5.94 7.87
N PRO A 56 2.62 -6.79 6.86
CA PRO A 56 3.22 -8.11 7.02
C PRO A 56 4.62 -8.01 7.65
N ARG A 57 4.99 -9.00 8.46
CA ARG A 57 6.32 -9.13 9.05
C ARG A 57 6.88 -10.51 8.73
N GLY A 58 8.14 -10.60 8.31
CA GLY A 58 8.76 -11.89 7.98
C GLY A 58 10.22 -11.77 7.57
N THR A 59 10.86 -12.93 7.39
CA THR A 59 12.20 -13.06 6.83
C THR A 59 12.13 -13.16 5.30
N GLY A 60 12.96 -12.41 4.56
CA GLY A 60 12.92 -12.32 3.08
C GLY A 60 12.30 -11.01 2.56
N ILE A 61 11.96 -10.94 1.27
CA ILE A 61 11.28 -9.75 0.69
C ILE A 61 9.83 -9.73 1.19
N VAL A 62 9.58 -8.87 2.18
CA VAL A 62 8.27 -8.70 2.81
C VAL A 62 7.28 -7.99 1.87
N THR A 63 7.74 -6.97 1.14
CA THR A 63 6.92 -6.18 0.19
C THR A 63 7.19 -6.67 -1.24
N ARG A 64 6.42 -7.65 -1.73
CA ARG A 64 6.54 -8.21 -3.11
C ARG A 64 5.62 -7.53 -4.14
N ARG A 65 4.77 -6.61 -3.68
CA ARG A 65 3.88 -5.75 -4.47
C ARG A 65 3.92 -4.35 -3.88
N PRO A 66 3.90 -3.29 -4.69
CA PRO A 66 3.71 -1.93 -4.16
C PRO A 66 2.44 -1.86 -3.31
N LEU A 67 2.48 -1.21 -2.15
CA LEU A 67 1.30 -0.93 -1.33
C LEU A 67 1.02 0.57 -1.38
N ILE A 68 -0.12 0.93 -1.95
CA ILE A 68 -0.63 2.30 -1.92
C ILE A 68 -1.58 2.39 -0.72
N LEU A 69 -1.14 3.09 0.31
CA LEU A 69 -1.87 3.33 1.54
C LEU A 69 -2.45 4.75 1.50
N GLN A 70 -3.78 4.84 1.40
CA GLN A 70 -4.50 6.10 1.48
C GLN A 70 -5.09 6.25 2.88
N LEU A 71 -4.58 7.20 3.65
CA LEU A 71 -5.12 7.60 4.93
C LEU A 71 -6.14 8.70 4.71
N ARG A 72 -7.32 8.52 5.29
CA ARG A 72 -8.39 9.50 5.29
C ARG A 72 -8.76 9.85 6.72
N ASN A 73 -8.62 11.12 7.07
CA ASN A 73 -9.19 11.62 8.31
C ASN A 73 -10.72 11.63 8.17
N ALA A 74 -11.37 10.96 9.11
CA ALA A 74 -12.81 10.97 9.23
C ALA A 74 -13.16 11.13 10.71
N SER A 75 -13.14 12.38 11.16
CA SER A 75 -13.37 12.78 12.56
C SER A 75 -14.75 12.41 13.09
N ASP A 76 -15.71 12.12 12.22
CA ASP A 76 -17.07 11.71 12.51
C ASP A 76 -17.25 10.19 12.67
N LEU A 77 -16.22 9.39 12.36
CA LEU A 77 -16.27 7.94 12.56
C LEU A 77 -16.14 7.57 14.03
N GLN A 78 -17.03 6.67 14.49
CA GLN A 78 -16.90 6.02 15.80
C GLN A 78 -15.89 4.87 15.79
N GLU A 79 -15.67 4.24 14.64
CA GLU A 79 -14.79 3.09 14.49
C GLU A 79 -13.95 3.25 13.21
N GLU A 80 -12.65 2.98 13.34
CA GLU A 80 -11.71 3.00 12.24
C GLU A 80 -11.80 1.73 11.40
N PHE A 81 -11.62 1.86 10.08
CA PHE A 81 -11.66 0.71 9.19
C PHE A 81 -10.75 0.87 7.98
N GLY A 82 -10.29 -0.27 7.47
CA GLY A 82 -9.62 -0.43 6.19
C GLY A 82 -10.59 -0.91 5.10
N GLU A 83 -10.36 -0.50 3.86
CA GLU A 83 -11.05 -1.01 2.67
C GLU A 83 -10.02 -1.23 1.56
N PHE A 84 -10.04 -2.40 0.95
CA PHE A 84 -9.16 -2.70 -0.19
C PHE A 84 -9.88 -2.46 -1.51
N LEU A 85 -9.17 -1.91 -2.50
CA LEU A 85 -9.74 -1.67 -3.83
C LEU A 85 -10.20 -2.97 -4.53
N HIS A 86 -9.55 -4.11 -4.26
CA HIS A 86 -9.97 -5.40 -4.80
C HIS A 86 -11.18 -6.01 -4.07
N CYS A 87 -11.59 -5.43 -2.93
CA CYS A 87 -12.71 -5.86 -2.09
C CYS A 87 -13.53 -4.64 -1.57
N PRO A 88 -14.09 -3.79 -2.44
CA PRO A 88 -14.64 -2.47 -2.07
C PRO A 88 -15.90 -2.50 -1.19
N SER A 89 -16.52 -3.67 -1.00
CA SER A 89 -17.72 -3.82 -0.16
C SER A 89 -17.41 -4.37 1.24
N ARG A 90 -16.14 -4.69 1.53
CA ARG A 90 -15.72 -5.25 2.81
C ARG A 90 -14.92 -4.22 3.59
N LYS A 91 -15.45 -3.83 4.73
CA LYS A 91 -14.74 -3.02 5.73
C LYS A 91 -14.03 -3.93 6.72
N PHE A 92 -12.75 -3.65 6.95
CA PHE A 92 -11.90 -4.37 7.88
C PHE A 92 -11.69 -3.48 9.11
N THR A 93 -12.30 -3.85 10.24
CA THR A 93 -12.12 -3.14 11.51
C THR A 93 -10.97 -3.73 12.33
N ASP A 94 -10.62 -4.99 12.08
CA ASP A 94 -9.43 -5.64 12.65
C ASP A 94 -8.22 -5.48 11.71
N PHE A 95 -7.18 -4.81 12.21
CA PHE A 95 -5.92 -4.61 11.49
C PHE A 95 -5.10 -5.90 11.31
N GLU A 96 -5.37 -6.94 12.10
CA GLU A 96 -4.82 -8.27 11.86
C GLU A 96 -5.45 -8.92 10.62
N GLU A 97 -6.75 -8.68 10.37
CA GLU A 97 -7.38 -9.11 9.12
C GLU A 97 -6.83 -8.35 7.91
N ILE A 98 -6.57 -7.04 8.06
CA ILE A 98 -5.91 -6.25 7.02
C ILE A 98 -4.55 -6.86 6.67
N ARG A 99 -3.74 -7.22 7.69
CA ARG A 99 -2.43 -7.87 7.47
C ARG A 99 -2.58 -9.17 6.68
N ARG A 100 -3.47 -10.06 7.12
CA ARG A 100 -3.72 -11.35 6.46
C ARG A 100 -4.23 -11.18 5.03
N GLU A 101 -5.04 -10.15 4.79
CA GLU A 101 -5.54 -9.85 3.44
C GLU A 101 -4.42 -9.35 2.53
N ILE A 102 -3.49 -8.52 3.00
CA ILE A 102 -2.29 -8.11 2.24
C ILE A 102 -1.44 -9.34 1.87
N GLU A 103 -1.22 -10.25 2.83
CA GLU A 103 -0.47 -11.49 2.59
C GLU A 103 -1.17 -12.38 1.55
N ARG A 104 -2.46 -12.62 1.73
CA ARG A 104 -3.29 -13.42 0.81
C ARG A 104 -3.29 -12.83 -0.60
N GLU A 105 -3.49 -11.52 -0.72
CA GLU A 105 -3.57 -10.83 -2.02
C GLU A 105 -2.19 -10.78 -2.71
N THR A 106 -1.11 -10.75 -1.93
CA THR A 106 0.26 -10.91 -2.45
C THR A 106 0.49 -12.32 -3.01
N GLU A 107 0.08 -13.36 -2.27
CA GLU A 107 0.21 -14.75 -2.72
C GLU A 107 -0.66 -15.07 -3.93
N ARG A 108 -1.89 -14.54 -3.98
CA ARG A 108 -2.85 -14.76 -5.07
C ARG A 108 -2.32 -14.32 -6.43
N VAL A 109 -1.63 -13.17 -6.48
CA VAL A 109 -1.15 -12.56 -7.73
C VAL A 109 0.31 -12.92 -8.04
N GLY A 110 1.17 -13.02 -7.01
CA GLY A 110 2.60 -13.27 -7.18
C GLY A 110 3.01 -14.75 -7.16
N GLY A 111 2.11 -15.67 -6.81
CA GLY A 111 2.51 -17.03 -6.44
C GLY A 111 3.51 -17.03 -5.27
N GLN A 112 4.24 -18.12 -5.06
CA GLN A 112 5.17 -18.22 -3.92
C GLN A 112 6.44 -17.36 -4.07
N LYS A 113 6.84 -16.95 -5.28
CA LYS A 113 8.20 -16.39 -5.52
C LYS A 113 8.31 -15.16 -6.44
N ASN A 114 7.24 -14.72 -7.13
CA ASN A 114 7.36 -13.60 -8.09
C ASN A 114 6.96 -12.24 -7.48
N ILE A 115 7.66 -11.19 -7.92
CA ILE A 115 7.32 -9.78 -7.65
C ILE A 115 6.30 -9.34 -8.71
N SER A 116 5.26 -8.63 -8.31
CA SER A 116 4.26 -8.08 -9.25
C SER A 116 4.25 -6.56 -9.18
N PRO A 117 4.26 -5.85 -10.33
CA PRO A 117 4.15 -4.39 -10.37
C PRO A 117 2.73 -3.89 -10.03
N SER A 118 1.74 -4.79 -9.98
CA SER A 118 0.36 -4.42 -9.66
C SER A 118 0.22 -4.04 -8.19
N PRO A 119 -0.16 -2.79 -7.85
CA PRO A 119 -0.24 -2.35 -6.47
C PRO A 119 -1.39 -3.01 -5.72
N ILE A 120 -1.24 -3.14 -4.40
CA ILE A 120 -2.36 -3.32 -3.47
C ILE A 120 -2.76 -1.92 -3.01
N VAL A 121 -4.03 -1.57 -3.15
CA VAL A 121 -4.55 -0.27 -2.71
C VAL A 121 -5.40 -0.48 -1.47
N LEU A 122 -4.97 0.11 -0.36
CA LEU A 122 -5.64 0.06 0.94
C LEU A 122 -6.01 1.47 1.37
N LYS A 123 -7.29 1.68 1.67
CA LYS A 123 -7.81 2.92 2.24
C LYS A 123 -8.07 2.71 3.72
N VAL A 124 -7.47 3.52 4.58
CA VAL A 124 -7.74 3.52 6.02
C VAL A 124 -8.46 4.81 6.38
N SER A 125 -9.68 4.68 6.89
CA SER A 125 -10.44 5.79 7.44
C SER A 125 -10.34 5.74 8.95
N SER A 126 -9.77 6.79 9.56
CA SER A 126 -9.59 6.87 11.01
C SER A 126 -9.66 8.33 11.48
N PRO A 127 -10.20 8.61 12.67
CA PRO A 127 -10.14 9.96 13.25
C PRO A 127 -8.73 10.35 13.71
N HIS A 128 -7.79 9.39 13.78
CA HIS A 128 -6.44 9.58 14.32
C HIS A 128 -5.36 9.81 13.26
N VAL A 129 -5.71 9.75 11.98
CA VAL A 129 -4.75 9.93 10.87
C VAL A 129 -4.97 11.26 10.17
N ILE A 130 -3.97 11.75 9.45
CA ILE A 130 -4.16 12.87 8.53
C ILE A 130 -4.49 12.34 7.13
N ASP A 131 -5.15 13.17 6.33
CA ASP A 131 -5.35 12.89 4.91
C ASP A 131 -4.01 12.80 4.20
N LEU A 132 -3.60 11.59 3.80
CA LEU A 132 -2.28 11.35 3.22
C LEU A 132 -2.23 10.08 2.37
N THR A 133 -1.57 10.16 1.21
CA THR A 133 -1.23 8.96 0.41
C THR A 133 0.24 8.60 0.61
N LEU A 134 0.48 7.36 1.03
CA LEU A 134 1.78 6.75 1.21
C LEU A 134 1.95 5.61 0.20
N VAL A 135 3.10 5.53 -0.46
CA VAL A 135 3.44 4.40 -1.33
C VAL A 135 4.62 3.65 -0.73
N ASP A 136 4.39 2.40 -0.30
CA ASP A 136 5.45 1.46 0.06
C ASP A 136 5.88 0.68 -1.18
N LEU A 137 7.15 0.79 -1.52
CA LEU A 137 7.73 0.08 -2.66
C LEU A 137 8.54 -1.13 -2.16
N PRO A 138 8.63 -2.21 -2.97
CA PRO A 138 9.56 -3.30 -2.69
C PRO A 138 10.95 -2.76 -2.36
N GLY A 139 11.54 -3.24 -1.26
CA GLY A 139 12.88 -2.81 -0.87
C GLY A 139 13.90 -3.19 -1.94
N ILE A 140 14.75 -2.24 -2.34
CA ILE A 140 15.85 -2.51 -3.26
C ILE A 140 16.85 -3.44 -2.56
N THR A 141 17.11 -4.61 -3.13
CA THR A 141 18.07 -5.60 -2.60
C THR A 141 19.26 -5.73 -3.54
N LYS A 142 20.45 -5.30 -3.12
CA LYS A 142 21.69 -5.48 -3.91
C LYS A 142 22.15 -6.93 -4.03
N VAL A 143 21.58 -7.83 -3.24
CA VAL A 143 21.92 -9.25 -3.22
C VAL A 143 20.62 -10.02 -3.39
N PRO A 144 20.47 -10.82 -4.47
CA PRO A 144 19.29 -11.64 -4.65
C PRO A 144 19.14 -12.58 -3.46
N VAL A 145 17.94 -12.61 -2.87
CA VAL A 145 17.62 -13.52 -1.78
C VAL A 145 16.75 -14.64 -2.33
N GLY A 146 17.29 -15.87 -2.38
CA GLY A 146 16.63 -17.02 -3.00
C GLY A 146 16.83 -17.07 -4.52
N ASP A 147 15.81 -17.53 -5.25
CA ASP A 147 15.87 -17.73 -6.72
C ASP A 147 15.53 -16.46 -7.53
N GLN A 148 15.87 -15.28 -7.00
CA GLN A 148 15.64 -14.04 -7.74
C GLN A 148 16.50 -13.99 -9.01
N PRO A 149 15.96 -13.46 -10.12
CA PRO A 149 16.77 -13.27 -11.32
C PRO A 149 17.99 -12.42 -10.98
N SER A 150 19.13 -12.77 -11.57
CA SER A 150 20.43 -12.13 -11.34
C SER A 150 20.45 -10.64 -11.68
N ASP A 151 19.48 -10.18 -12.46
CA ASP A 151 19.34 -8.78 -12.85
C ASP A 151 18.54 -8.02 -11.79
N ILE A 152 19.22 -7.69 -10.70
CA ILE A 152 18.82 -6.62 -9.78
C ILE A 152 19.84 -5.49 -9.94
N GLU A 153 19.79 -4.81 -11.09
CA GLU A 153 20.43 -3.50 -11.31
C GLU A 153 19.36 -2.40 -11.44
#